data_AF-A0A7V1E6R0-F1
#
_entry.id   AF-A0A7V1E6R0-F1
#
_cell.length_a   1.000
_cell.length_b   1.000
_cell.length_c   1.000
_cell.angle_alpha   90.00
_cell.angle_beta   90.00
_cell.angle_gamma   90.00
#
_symmetry.space_group_name_H-M   'P 1'
#
loop_
_entity.id
_entity.type
_entity.pdbx_description
1 polymer ?
#
loop_
_entity_poly.entity_id
_entity_poly.type
_entity_poly.pdbx_seq_one_letter_code
_entity_poly.pdbx_strand_id
1 'polypeptide(L)'
;MLGLVQIYTGNGKGKTTAAVGLAVRAAGRGLTSHIIHFMKGGKESGEDIALTAIEEISVKNIGKNLLGAQPPSVLEAKDSLQQALDEARNAVSGQFDLVVLDEILVACSMGLVSEREIMTIISLKSEKTELVMTGRGATDNLIKAADLVTEMREIKHPFSSGRKARKGIEF
;
A
#
# COMPACT_ATOMS: atom_id res chain seq x y z
N MET A 1 5.24 13.48 -17.16
CA MET A 1 4.75 13.53 -15.76
C MET A 1 5.99 13.45 -14.88
N LEU A 2 6.16 14.34 -13.91
CA LEU A 2 7.18 14.21 -12.86
C LEU A 2 6.47 13.47 -11.72
N GLY A 3 6.57 12.14 -11.70
CA GLY A 3 5.93 11.30 -10.69
C GLY A 3 6.48 11.62 -9.30
N LEU A 4 5.59 11.75 -8.32
CA LEU A 4 5.91 12.14 -6.96
C LEU A 4 5.86 10.93 -5.99
N VAL A 5 6.25 11.17 -4.75
CA VAL A 5 6.13 10.22 -3.63
C VAL A 5 5.03 10.71 -2.67
N GLN A 6 4.03 9.87 -2.45
CA GLN A 6 2.91 10.14 -1.56
C GLN A 6 2.86 9.15 -0.40
N ILE A 7 2.53 9.66 0.79
CA ILE A 7 2.27 8.86 1.98
C ILE A 7 0.85 9.10 2.47
N TYR A 8 0.06 8.04 2.58
CA TYR A 8 -1.24 8.05 3.25
C TYR A 8 -1.13 7.31 4.58
N THR A 9 -1.04 8.07 5.67
CA THR A 9 -0.80 7.55 7.02
C THR A 9 -1.88 7.95 8.03
N GLY A 10 -1.63 7.74 9.31
CA GLY A 10 -2.54 8.09 10.40
C GLY A 10 -3.49 6.96 10.82
N ASN A 11 -4.16 7.18 11.94
CA ASN A 11 -4.94 6.15 12.62
C ASN A 11 -6.38 5.97 12.09
N GLY A 12 -6.87 6.90 11.29
CA GLY A 12 -8.19 6.87 10.68
C GLY A 12 -8.31 5.87 9.54
N LYS A 13 -9.56 5.47 9.26
CA LYS A 13 -9.93 4.72 8.07
C LYS A 13 -9.77 5.58 6.81
N GLY A 14 -9.27 4.99 5.73
CA GLY A 14 -9.30 5.62 4.40
C GLY A 14 -8.02 5.45 3.56
N LYS A 15 -6.90 5.00 4.14
CA LYS A 15 -5.58 5.06 3.50
C LYS A 15 -5.53 4.24 2.22
N THR A 16 -5.83 2.95 2.34
CA THR A 16 -5.93 2.02 1.21
C THR A 16 -7.00 2.45 0.21
N THR A 17 -8.19 2.85 0.67
CA THR A 17 -9.28 3.24 -0.23
C THR A 17 -8.98 4.52 -1.01
N ALA A 18 -8.23 5.46 -0.44
CA ALA A 18 -7.73 6.64 -1.16
C ALA A 18 -6.70 6.24 -2.23
N ALA A 19 -5.78 5.32 -1.93
CA ALA A 19 -4.82 4.81 -2.91
C ALA A 19 -5.50 4.04 -4.05
N VAL A 20 -6.51 3.21 -3.73
CA VAL A 20 -7.35 2.53 -4.71
C VAL A 20 -8.12 3.53 -5.57
N GLY A 21 -8.71 4.56 -4.96
CA GLY A 21 -9.40 5.63 -5.70
C GLY A 21 -8.47 6.40 -6.65
N LEU A 22 -7.20 6.59 -6.28
CA LEU A 22 -6.19 7.16 -7.17
C LEU A 22 -5.87 6.24 -8.34
N ALA A 23 -5.71 4.93 -8.11
CA ALA A 23 -5.48 3.94 -9.16
C ALA A 23 -6.65 3.89 -10.16
N VAL A 24 -7.89 3.91 -9.68
CA VAL A 24 -9.09 4.00 -10.53
C VAL A 24 -9.11 5.29 -11.35
N ARG A 25 -8.71 6.42 -10.75
CA ARG A 25 -8.59 7.70 -11.47
C ARG A 25 -7.53 7.65 -12.57
N ALA A 26 -6.38 7.03 -12.29
CA ALA A 26 -5.30 6.84 -13.25
C ALA A 26 -5.76 5.98 -14.44
N ALA A 27 -6.38 4.83 -14.15
CA ALA A 27 -6.94 3.94 -15.16
C ALA A 27 -7.99 4.63 -16.05
N GLY A 28 -8.89 5.43 -15.45
CA GLY A 28 -9.87 6.22 -16.21
C GLY A 28 -9.25 7.29 -17.14
N ARG A 29 -7.92 7.48 -17.09
CA ARG A 29 -7.14 8.34 -18.00
C ARG A 29 -6.15 7.55 -18.87
N GLY A 30 -6.28 6.23 -18.92
CA GLY A 30 -5.42 5.33 -19.70
C GLY A 30 -4.01 5.15 -19.11
N LEU A 31 -3.82 5.43 -17.81
CA LEU A 31 -2.56 5.23 -17.12
C LEU A 31 -2.55 3.90 -16.37
N THR A 32 -1.40 3.25 -16.39
CA THR A 32 -1.20 1.94 -15.78
C THR A 32 -0.88 2.04 -14.30
N SER A 33 -1.51 1.20 -13.49
CA SER A 33 -1.31 1.12 -12.05
C SER A 33 -0.90 -0.28 -11.60
N HIS A 34 0.00 -0.35 -10.62
CA HIS A 34 0.39 -1.60 -9.98
C HIS A 34 0.27 -1.49 -8.46
N ILE A 35 -0.55 -2.35 -7.86
CA ILE A 35 -0.82 -2.37 -6.42
C ILE A 35 -0.19 -3.62 -5.81
N ILE A 36 0.69 -3.42 -4.83
CA ILE A 36 1.35 -4.49 -4.08
C ILE A 36 0.87 -4.42 -2.63
N HIS A 37 0.23 -5.50 -2.15
CA HIS A 37 -0.21 -5.62 -0.77
C HIS A 37 0.84 -6.34 0.08
N PHE A 38 1.36 -5.66 1.11
CA PHE A 38 2.37 -6.22 2.01
C PHE A 38 1.78 -7.05 3.17
N MET A 39 0.49 -6.91 3.47
CA MET A 39 -0.10 -7.45 4.73
C MET A 39 -1.44 -8.20 4.56
N LYS A 40 -1.89 -8.53 3.33
CA LYS A 40 -3.23 -9.11 3.09
C LYS A 40 -3.31 -10.65 3.02
N GLY A 41 -2.21 -11.36 2.75
CA GLY A 41 -2.13 -12.83 2.79
C GLY A 41 -3.01 -13.60 1.83
N GLY A 42 -3.02 -13.19 0.55
CA GLY A 42 -3.59 -13.98 -0.54
C GLY A 42 -5.12 -14.13 -0.55
N LYS A 43 -5.85 -13.62 0.44
CA LYS A 43 -7.32 -13.53 0.37
C LYS A 43 -7.72 -12.36 -0.51
N GLU A 44 -8.52 -12.62 -1.53
CA GLU A 44 -9.11 -11.58 -2.38
C GLU A 44 -10.02 -10.66 -1.54
N SER A 45 -9.66 -9.39 -1.51
CA SER A 45 -10.49 -8.31 -0.97
C SER A 45 -11.53 -7.85 -2.00
N GLY A 46 -12.57 -7.13 -1.54
CA GLY A 46 -13.58 -6.58 -2.44
C GLY A 46 -12.98 -5.66 -3.51
N GLU A 47 -11.93 -4.92 -3.17
CA GLU A 47 -11.16 -4.13 -4.13
C GLU A 47 -10.44 -5.01 -5.15
N ASP A 48 -9.81 -6.12 -4.75
CA ASP A 48 -9.10 -7.01 -5.69
C ASP A 48 -10.06 -7.55 -6.76
N ILE A 49 -11.26 -7.96 -6.36
CA ILE A 49 -12.30 -8.45 -7.28
C ILE A 49 -12.72 -7.36 -8.27
N ALA A 50 -12.88 -6.11 -7.81
CA ALA A 50 -13.29 -5.01 -8.68
C ALA A 50 -12.14 -4.54 -9.60
N LEU A 51 -10.92 -4.45 -9.07
CA LEU A 51 -9.76 -3.91 -9.77
C LEU A 51 -9.22 -4.88 -10.82
N THR A 52 -9.34 -6.19 -10.63
CA THR A 52 -8.96 -7.19 -11.64
C THR A 52 -9.79 -7.12 -12.92
N ALA A 53 -10.95 -6.45 -12.90
CA ALA A 53 -11.76 -6.19 -14.08
C ALA A 53 -11.32 -4.95 -14.88
N ILE A 54 -10.34 -4.19 -14.38
CA ILE A 54 -9.80 -2.97 -15.01
C ILE A 54 -8.44 -3.32 -15.61
N GLU A 55 -8.32 -3.28 -16.94
CA GLU A 55 -7.13 -3.72 -17.68
C GLU A 55 -5.86 -2.95 -17.27
N GLU A 56 -5.99 -1.66 -17.00
CA GLU A 56 -4.88 -0.80 -16.61
C GLU A 56 -4.39 -1.03 -15.18
N ILE A 57 -5.07 -1.85 -14.37
CA ILE A 57 -4.73 -2.07 -12.96
C ILE A 57 -4.32 -3.51 -12.72
N SER A 58 -3.10 -3.68 -12.24
CA SER A 58 -2.60 -4.97 -11.75
C SER A 58 -2.49 -4.97 -10.23
N VAL A 59 -2.86 -6.09 -9.61
CA VAL A 59 -2.87 -6.26 -8.15
C VAL A 59 -2.10 -7.52 -7.77
N LYS A 60 -1.19 -7.40 -6.79
CA LYS A 60 -0.39 -8.51 -6.25
C LYS A 60 -0.53 -8.60 -4.73
N ASN A 61 -1.13 -9.69 -4.28
CA ASN A 61 -1.27 -10.05 -2.87
C ASN A 61 -0.06 -10.88 -2.40
N ILE A 62 1.13 -10.26 -2.30
CA ILE A 62 2.38 -10.99 -2.04
C ILE A 62 2.57 -11.27 -0.55
N GLY A 63 2.43 -10.26 0.30
CA GLY A 63 2.73 -10.41 1.73
C GLY A 63 1.68 -11.23 2.47
N LYS A 64 2.10 -11.94 3.53
CA LYS A 64 1.23 -12.76 4.38
C LYS A 64 0.27 -11.91 5.23
N ASN A 65 -0.85 -12.50 5.66
CA ASN A 65 -1.83 -11.82 6.51
C ASN A 65 -1.35 -11.78 7.96
N LEU A 66 -0.47 -10.83 8.25
CA LEU A 66 0.13 -10.62 9.57
C LEU A 66 -0.77 -9.82 10.52
N LEU A 67 -1.92 -9.35 10.04
CA LEU A 67 -2.94 -8.64 10.84
C LEU A 67 -4.16 -9.52 11.15
N GLY A 68 -4.15 -10.78 10.70
CA GLY A 68 -5.25 -11.73 10.88
C GLY A 68 -5.33 -12.29 12.30
N ALA A 69 -6.41 -13.02 12.58
CA ALA A 69 -6.64 -13.66 13.89
C ALA A 69 -5.57 -14.70 14.27
N GLN A 70 -4.87 -15.26 13.28
CA GLN A 70 -3.75 -16.17 13.45
C GLN A 70 -2.61 -15.72 12.52
N PRO A 71 -1.80 -14.73 12.94
CA PRO A 71 -0.73 -14.22 12.11
C PRO A 71 0.42 -15.24 12.03
N PRO A 72 1.03 -15.45 10.85
CA PRO A 72 2.23 -16.26 10.76
C PRO A 72 3.40 -15.61 11.50
N SER A 73 4.43 -16.40 11.80
CA SER A 73 5.67 -15.88 12.37
C SER A 73 6.39 -14.96 11.38
N VAL A 74 7.25 -14.08 11.92
CA VAL A 74 8.13 -13.22 11.12
C VAL A 74 8.96 -14.04 10.13
N LEU A 75 9.48 -15.19 10.60
CA LEU A 75 10.30 -16.08 9.78
C LEU A 75 9.51 -16.61 8.58
N GLU A 76 8.25 -17.01 8.79
CA GLU A 76 7.39 -17.49 7.72
C GLU A 76 6.97 -16.39 6.73
N ALA A 77 6.95 -15.13 7.14
CA ALA A 77 6.60 -14.01 6.28
C ALA A 77 7.81 -13.43 5.51
N LYS A 78 9.04 -13.72 5.95
CA LYS A 78 10.27 -13.13 5.42
C LYS A 78 10.39 -13.24 3.91
N ASP A 79 10.21 -14.44 3.35
CA ASP A 79 10.38 -14.67 1.91
C ASP A 79 9.33 -13.91 1.09
N SER A 80 8.08 -13.87 1.56
CA SER A 80 7.02 -13.11 0.90
C SER A 80 7.24 -11.60 0.94
N LEU A 81 7.79 -11.08 2.03
CA LEU A 81 8.12 -9.67 2.15
C LEU A 81 9.30 -9.31 1.26
N GLN A 82 10.32 -10.16 1.18
CA GLN A 82 11.43 -9.96 0.26
C GLN A 82 10.95 -9.95 -1.20
N GLN A 83 10.07 -10.89 -1.57
CA GLN A 83 9.45 -10.91 -2.89
C GLN A 83 8.65 -9.63 -3.18
N ALA A 84 7.90 -9.12 -2.19
CA ALA A 84 7.15 -7.87 -2.33
C ALA A 84 8.07 -6.65 -2.51
N LEU A 85 9.21 -6.62 -1.82
CA LEU A 85 10.22 -5.59 -1.98
C LEU A 85 10.89 -5.64 -3.35
N ASP A 86 11.20 -6.84 -3.85
CA ASP A 86 11.78 -7.02 -5.19
C ASP A 86 10.80 -6.60 -6.29
N GLU A 87 9.53 -6.99 -6.18
CA GLU A 87 8.45 -6.52 -7.07
C GLU A 87 8.35 -4.98 -7.02
N ALA A 88 8.36 -4.39 -5.81
CA ALA A 88 8.27 -2.95 -5.65
C ALA A 88 9.44 -2.21 -6.34
N ARG A 89 10.68 -2.68 -6.14
CA ARG A 89 11.88 -2.11 -6.79
C ARG A 89 11.77 -2.16 -8.31
N ASN A 90 11.26 -3.27 -8.86
CA ASN A 90 11.08 -3.42 -10.31
C ASN A 90 9.95 -2.52 -10.83
N ALA A 91 8.79 -2.50 -10.15
CA ALA A 91 7.62 -1.75 -10.57
C ALA A 91 7.90 -0.23 -10.64
N VAL A 92 8.61 0.32 -9.64
CA VAL A 92 8.92 1.76 -9.60
C VAL A 92 9.93 2.21 -10.65
N SER A 93 10.64 1.28 -11.32
CA SER A 93 11.68 1.60 -12.31
C SER A 93 11.15 2.14 -13.65
N GLY A 94 9.85 2.42 -13.75
CA GLY A 94 9.20 2.98 -14.95
C GLY A 94 8.33 2.00 -15.72
N GLN A 95 8.00 0.84 -15.14
CA GLN A 95 7.08 -0.13 -15.74
C GLN A 95 5.62 0.33 -15.68
N PHE A 96 5.28 1.14 -14.67
CA PHE A 96 3.93 1.64 -14.42
C PHE A 96 3.93 3.16 -14.21
N ASP A 97 2.82 3.80 -14.55
CA ASP A 97 2.62 5.23 -14.29
C ASP A 97 2.36 5.49 -12.79
N LEU A 98 1.71 4.55 -12.10
CA LEU A 98 1.42 4.59 -10.68
C LEU A 98 1.75 3.26 -9.99
N VAL A 99 2.50 3.32 -8.88
CA VAL A 99 2.77 2.17 -8.02
C VAL A 99 2.24 2.44 -6.61
N VAL A 100 1.43 1.52 -6.08
CA VAL A 100 0.90 1.56 -4.73
C VAL A 100 1.53 0.44 -3.90
N LEU A 101 2.22 0.82 -2.82
CA LEU A 101 2.75 -0.09 -1.81
C LEU A 101 1.84 -0.05 -0.60
N ASP A 102 0.80 -0.89 -0.61
CA ASP A 102 -0.23 -0.88 0.42
C ASP A 102 0.24 -1.62 1.68
N GLU A 103 0.08 -0.95 2.82
CA GLU A 103 0.49 -1.38 4.17
C GLU A 103 2.00 -1.61 4.36
N ILE A 104 2.85 -1.09 3.45
CA ILE A 104 4.31 -1.13 3.61
C ILE A 104 4.77 -0.38 4.87
N LEU A 105 4.07 0.69 5.25
CA LEU A 105 4.41 1.47 6.46
C LEU A 105 4.09 0.68 7.74
N VAL A 106 3.04 -0.15 7.73
CA VAL A 106 2.76 -1.06 8.84
C VAL A 106 3.85 -2.13 8.91
N ALA A 107 4.24 -2.72 7.78
CA ALA A 107 5.35 -3.67 7.74
C ALA A 107 6.65 -3.04 8.30
N CYS A 108 6.90 -1.76 8.00
CA CYS A 108 8.01 -1.01 8.56
C CYS A 108 7.88 -0.82 10.08
N SER A 109 6.71 -0.38 10.55
CA SER A 109 6.47 -0.16 11.98
C SER A 109 6.60 -1.44 12.83
N MET A 110 6.37 -2.60 12.21
CA MET A 110 6.53 -3.92 12.84
C MET A 110 7.97 -4.46 12.77
N GLY A 111 8.91 -3.71 12.16
CA GLY A 111 10.30 -4.15 11.97
C GLY A 111 10.46 -5.28 10.93
N LEU A 112 9.45 -5.50 10.09
CA LEU A 112 9.45 -6.55 9.07
C LEU A 112 10.09 -6.08 7.75
N VAL A 113 9.95 -4.78 7.48
CA VAL A 113 10.63 -4.05 6.42
C VAL A 113 11.44 -2.95 7.08
N SER A 114 12.67 -2.74 6.66
CA SER A 114 13.49 -1.65 7.17
C SER A 114 13.17 -0.33 6.45
N GLU A 115 13.29 0.79 7.17
CA GLU A 115 13.18 2.12 6.55
C GLU A 115 14.16 2.28 5.37
N ARG A 116 15.36 1.69 5.49
CA ARG A 116 16.37 1.69 4.42
C ARG A 116 15.86 1.05 3.13
N GLU A 117 15.08 -0.03 3.22
CA GLU A 117 14.50 -0.68 2.04
C GLU A 117 13.47 0.21 1.36
N ILE A 118 12.65 0.92 2.14
CA ILE A 118 11.69 1.90 1.61
C ILE A 118 12.43 3.06 0.94
N MET A 119 13.46 3.61 1.58
CA MET A 119 14.29 4.67 1.00
C MET A 119 14.97 4.22 -0.31
N THR A 120 15.34 2.93 -0.40
CA THR A 120 15.90 2.35 -1.62
C THR A 120 14.85 2.27 -2.73
N ILE A 121 13.60 1.95 -2.42
CA ILE A 121 12.51 1.96 -3.41
C ILE A 121 12.26 3.39 -3.91
N ILE A 122 12.23 4.37 -3.00
CA ILE A 122 12.08 5.79 -3.35
C ILE A 122 13.20 6.24 -4.30
N SER A 123 14.46 5.87 -4.03
CA SER A 123 15.60 6.28 -4.86
C SER A 123 15.68 5.60 -6.22
N LEU A 124 15.09 4.41 -6.37
CA LEU A 124 14.99 3.69 -7.65
C LEU A 124 13.81 4.14 -8.52
N LYS A 125 12.89 4.93 -7.95
CA LYS A 125 11.69 5.39 -8.62
C LYS A 125 12.04 6.22 -9.86
N SER A 126 11.50 5.81 -11.00
CA SER A 126 11.55 6.59 -12.24
C SER A 126 10.91 7.96 -12.06
N GLU A 127 11.44 8.96 -12.75
CA GLU A 127 10.85 10.31 -12.76
C GLU A 127 9.43 10.32 -13.33
N LYS A 128 8.99 9.28 -14.05
CA LYS A 128 7.65 9.20 -14.63
C LYS A 128 6.64 8.46 -13.75
N THR A 129 7.11 7.71 -12.75
CA THR A 129 6.27 6.87 -11.90
C THR A 129 5.88 7.61 -10.63
N GLU A 130 4.57 7.68 -10.38
CA GLU A 130 4.00 8.10 -9.11
C GLU A 130 4.09 6.93 -8.12
N LEU A 131 4.53 7.19 -6.89
CA LEU A 131 4.66 6.19 -5.84
C LEU A 131 3.77 6.56 -4.65
N VAL A 132 2.86 5.67 -4.27
CA VAL A 132 2.01 5.83 -3.08
C VAL A 132 2.37 4.75 -2.07
N MET A 133 2.60 5.15 -0.82
CA MET A 133 2.79 4.25 0.30
C MET A 133 1.67 4.45 1.31
N THR A 134 1.10 3.36 1.81
CA THR A 134 0.03 3.42 2.81
C THR A 134 0.43 2.70 4.10
N GLY A 135 -0.28 3.06 5.16
CA GLY A 135 -0.20 2.38 6.45
C GLY A 135 0.07 3.34 7.61
N ARG A 136 -0.05 2.82 8.83
CA ARG A 136 0.23 3.60 10.05
C ARG A 136 1.74 3.71 10.27
N GLY A 137 2.15 4.70 11.06
CA GLY A 137 3.53 4.78 11.56
C GLY A 137 4.57 5.24 10.53
N ALA A 138 4.21 6.15 9.62
CA ALA A 138 5.21 6.83 8.80
C ALA A 138 6.24 7.53 9.70
N THR A 139 7.53 7.27 9.48
CA THR A 139 8.61 7.89 10.24
C THR A 139 8.89 9.30 9.75
N ASP A 140 9.52 10.14 10.58
CA ASP A 140 9.89 11.51 10.20
C ASP A 140 10.78 11.56 8.95
N ASN A 141 11.66 10.55 8.78
CA ASN A 141 12.52 10.46 7.61
C ASN A 141 11.72 10.16 6.35
N LEU A 142 10.77 9.23 6.40
CA LEU A 142 9.88 8.94 5.28
C LEU A 142 8.97 10.13 4.95
N ILE A 143 8.46 10.83 5.97
CA ILE A 143 7.67 12.05 5.80
C ILE A 143 8.50 13.12 5.08
N LYS A 144 9.75 13.34 5.48
CA LYS A 144 10.65 14.31 4.82
C LYS A 144 11.00 13.92 3.37
N ALA A 145 11.04 12.62 3.08
CA ALA A 145 11.35 12.11 1.75
C ALA A 145 10.16 12.12 0.78
N ALA A 146 8.93 12.30 1.28
CA ALA A 146 7.72 12.32 0.47
C ALA A 146 7.36 13.75 0.04
N ASP A 147 6.82 13.87 -1.18
CA ASP A 147 6.33 15.15 -1.72
C ASP A 147 4.93 15.49 -1.19
N LEU A 148 4.14 14.48 -0.87
CA LEU A 148 2.80 14.63 -0.29
C LEU A 148 2.63 13.66 0.88
N VAL A 149 2.18 14.18 2.02
CA VAL A 149 1.78 13.37 3.17
C VAL A 149 0.39 13.75 3.61
N THR A 150 -0.50 12.77 3.69
CA THR A 150 -1.85 12.93 4.25
C THR A 150 -1.99 12.07 5.49
N GLU A 151 -2.27 12.71 6.63
CA GLU A 151 -2.61 12.02 7.87
C GLU A 151 -4.13 11.87 8.00
N MET A 152 -4.62 10.64 7.90
CA MET A 152 -6.00 10.32 8.20
C MET A 152 -6.17 10.21 9.71
N ARG A 153 -6.77 11.23 10.32
CA ARG A 153 -7.05 11.24 11.76
C ARG A 153 -8.38 10.58 12.05
N GLU A 154 -8.40 9.70 13.05
CA GLU A 154 -9.65 9.09 13.52
C GLU A 154 -10.43 10.09 14.38
N ILE A 155 -11.40 10.79 13.78
CA ILE A 155 -12.31 11.67 14.53
C ILE A 155 -13.42 10.85 15.20
N LYS A 156 -13.94 9.83 14.51
CA LYS A 156 -14.92 8.86 15.01
C LYS A 156 -14.85 7.59 14.16
N HIS A 157 -14.99 6.43 14.78
CA HIS A 157 -15.02 5.16 14.06
C HIS A 157 -16.14 4.25 14.61
N PRO A 158 -16.95 3.59 13.76
CA PRO A 158 -18.04 2.71 14.22
C PRO A 158 -17.60 1.61 15.19
N PHE A 159 -16.36 1.13 15.03
CA PHE A 159 -15.75 0.14 15.92
C PHE A 159 -15.70 0.61 17.39
N SER A 160 -15.48 1.90 17.66
CA SER A 160 -15.47 2.42 19.03
C SER A 160 -16.84 2.36 19.70
N SER A 161 -17.91 2.23 18.91
CA SER A 161 -19.28 1.97 19.37
C SER A 161 -19.66 0.48 19.34
N GLY A 162 -18.68 -0.43 19.23
CA GLY A 162 -18.90 -1.88 19.24
C GLY A 162 -19.44 -2.47 17.93
N ARG A 163 -19.53 -1.67 16.85
CA ARG A 163 -19.98 -2.19 15.55
C ARG A 163 -18.87 -3.01 14.89
N LYS A 164 -19.24 -4.22 14.45
CA LYS A 164 -18.36 -5.13 13.71
C LYS A 164 -18.14 -4.65 12.27
N ALA A 165 -17.07 -5.12 11.64
CA ALA A 165 -16.78 -4.90 10.23
C ALA A 165 -17.90 -5.44 9.34
N ARG A 166 -18.20 -4.74 8.23
CA ARG A 166 -19.30 -5.07 7.31
C ARG A 166 -18.76 -5.32 5.89
N LYS A 167 -19.37 -6.29 5.22
CA LYS A 167 -19.09 -6.62 3.81
C LYS A 167 -19.40 -5.43 2.90
N GLY A 168 -18.49 -5.12 1.98
CA GLY A 168 -18.54 -3.99 1.05
C GLY A 168 -18.18 -2.64 1.66
N ILE A 169 -17.86 -2.57 2.96
CA ILE A 169 -17.56 -1.30 3.64
C ILE A 169 -16.23 -1.35 4.39
N GLU A 170 -16.00 -2.39 5.19
CA GLU A 170 -14.73 -2.60 5.92
C GLU A 170 -13.92 -3.77 5.33
N PHE A 171 -14.57 -4.71 4.65
CA PHE A 171 -13.96 -5.83 3.91
C PHE A 171 -14.88 -6.30 2.78
#